data_AF-A0A317W9R5-F1
#
_entry.id   AF-A0A317W9R5-F1
#
_cell.length_a   1.000
_cell.length_b   1.000
_cell.length_c   1.000
_cell.angle_alpha   90.00
_cell.angle_beta   90.00
_cell.angle_gamma   90.00
#
_symmetry.space_group_name_H-M   'P 1'
#
loop_
_entity.id
_entity.type
_entity.pdbx_description
1 polymer ?
#
loop_
_entity_poly.entity_id
_entity_poly.type
_entity_poly.pdbx_seq_one_letter_code
_entity_poly.pdbx_strand_id
1 'polypeptide(L)'
;MNLPTSTTDYSHLLNDPEEPILPLPTLPVPISRKIKQFAFFRRKLDRLVAGDITPLDAALDFDACITAAANQRHEALAARLKDARTRPLAHRPDPTPARISKPLEIGPDPIASAVLLLDFVATYCSSVPPWCPAQERLVAFVAALKALPVHGVLDGPPPEDPAKPHHRVWLWAFECTWLGEIAVEGFESVGRENCHCGPDFAIPGSEKQLRWRYLQSAVARITAAGLLDCRSVCALEYLVPTSPRYPDIRNEEIDWAHAISGDVLASAEWILRPGMGRYVFEQCLRRETVDNPTQMWSQERWVGWKEQFRSVVQHPRVTAQARDVSWAILQQMLAVEEEYVRQLCVLSLYPSPYPCFPPSSYVPLG
;
A
#
# COMPACT_ATOMS: atom_id res chain seq x y z
N MET A 1 -29.79 32.63 -6.80
CA MET A 1 -29.10 32.27 -8.06
C MET A 1 -28.68 30.83 -7.95
N ASN A 2 -29.22 29.94 -8.78
CA ASN A 2 -28.87 28.52 -8.78
C ASN A 2 -27.60 28.36 -9.63
N LEU A 3 -26.47 28.04 -8.99
CA LEU A 3 -25.22 27.71 -9.68
C LEU A 3 -25.12 26.17 -9.86
N PRO A 4 -24.61 25.69 -11.00
CA PRO A 4 -24.50 24.26 -11.26
C PRO A 4 -23.33 23.66 -10.45
N THR A 5 -23.62 22.68 -9.60
CA THR A 5 -22.62 21.81 -8.94
C THR A 5 -22.08 20.75 -9.92
N SER A 6 -21.68 21.17 -11.12
CA SER A 6 -21.13 20.27 -12.12
C SER A 6 -19.69 19.94 -11.74
N THR A 7 -19.50 18.89 -10.93
CA THR A 7 -18.22 18.20 -10.81
C THR A 7 -17.89 17.67 -12.20
N THR A 8 -16.97 18.30 -12.93
CA THR A 8 -16.54 17.83 -14.25
C THR A 8 -15.91 16.45 -14.08
N ASP A 9 -16.54 15.43 -14.64
CA ASP A 9 -16.07 14.05 -14.55
C ASP A 9 -14.96 13.78 -15.58
N TYR A 10 -13.70 13.81 -15.12
CA TYR A 10 -12.52 13.48 -15.93
C TYR A 10 -12.23 11.97 -16.01
N SER A 11 -13.10 11.10 -15.46
CA SER A 11 -12.88 9.65 -15.46
C SER A 11 -12.71 9.06 -16.87
N HIS A 12 -13.34 9.67 -17.87
CA HIS A 12 -13.23 9.27 -19.27
C HIS A 12 -11.82 9.41 -19.84
N LEU A 13 -10.99 10.34 -19.34
CA LEU A 13 -9.59 10.49 -19.76
C LEU A 13 -8.67 9.39 -19.21
N LEU A 14 -9.17 8.63 -18.22
CA LEU A 14 -8.46 7.52 -17.58
C LEU A 14 -8.93 6.16 -18.10
N ASN A 15 -9.98 6.09 -18.90
CA ASN A 15 -10.44 4.81 -19.44
C ASN A 15 -9.77 4.61 -20.81
N ASP A 16 -8.81 3.68 -20.87
CA ASP A 16 -8.33 3.20 -22.17
C ASP A 16 -9.48 2.49 -22.90
N PRO A 17 -9.59 2.63 -24.24
CA PRO A 17 -10.62 1.95 -25.01
C PRO A 17 -10.50 0.44 -24.79
N GLU A 18 -11.59 -0.17 -24.28
CA GLU A 18 -11.74 -1.60 -23.92
C GLU A 18 -10.58 -2.50 -24.38
N GLU A 19 -9.54 -2.61 -23.54
CA GLU A 19 -8.46 -3.56 -23.79
C GLU A 19 -8.98 -4.99 -23.60
N PRO A 20 -8.69 -5.91 -24.53
CA PRO A 20 -9.03 -7.30 -24.34
C PRO A 20 -8.28 -7.83 -23.10
N ILE A 21 -9.03 -8.42 -22.17
CA ILE A 21 -8.50 -9.12 -21.00
C ILE A 21 -7.62 -10.27 -21.51
N LEU A 22 -6.32 -10.02 -21.64
CA LEU A 22 -5.37 -11.06 -22.01
C LEU A 22 -5.19 -12.02 -20.82
N PRO A 23 -5.20 -13.34 -21.03
CA PRO A 23 -4.93 -14.30 -19.96
C PRO A 23 -3.51 -14.10 -19.42
N LEU A 24 -3.41 -13.91 -18.10
CA LEU A 24 -2.14 -13.77 -17.36
C LEU A 24 -1.16 -14.91 -17.71
N PRO A 25 0.06 -14.63 -18.21
CA PRO A 25 1.05 -15.67 -18.47
C PRO A 25 1.57 -16.24 -17.15
N THR A 26 1.36 -17.54 -16.93
CA THR A 26 1.94 -18.27 -15.81
C THR A 26 3.39 -18.65 -16.13
N LEU A 27 4.35 -17.92 -15.57
CA LEU A 27 5.77 -18.28 -15.62
C LEU A 27 6.11 -19.39 -14.59
N PRO A 28 6.95 -20.38 -14.92
CA PRO A 28 7.36 -21.43 -14.00
C PRO A 28 8.55 -20.99 -13.13
N VAL A 29 8.43 -21.11 -11.81
CA VAL A 29 9.50 -20.86 -10.83
C VAL A 29 9.85 -22.18 -10.11
N PRO A 30 11.14 -22.52 -9.90
CA PRO A 30 11.58 -23.85 -9.44
C PRO A 30 11.41 -24.08 -7.93
N ILE A 31 11.09 -25.34 -7.59
CA ILE A 31 10.36 -25.83 -6.39
C ILE A 31 11.19 -25.84 -5.08
N SER A 32 10.77 -25.06 -4.07
CA SER A 32 11.22 -25.11 -2.66
C SER A 32 10.03 -25.01 -1.69
N ARG A 33 10.23 -25.16 -0.36
CA ARG A 33 9.17 -25.09 0.68
C ARG A 33 8.37 -23.78 0.65
N LYS A 34 8.99 -22.68 0.19
CA LYS A 34 8.33 -21.39 -0.09
C LYS A 34 7.23 -21.53 -1.16
N ILE A 35 7.38 -22.43 -2.14
CA ILE A 35 6.43 -22.61 -3.26
C ILE A 35 5.10 -23.24 -2.82
N LYS A 36 5.06 -24.03 -1.76
CA LYS A 36 3.77 -24.58 -1.27
C LYS A 36 2.91 -23.50 -0.61
N GLN A 37 3.51 -22.66 0.25
CA GLN A 37 2.83 -21.49 0.82
C GLN A 37 2.48 -20.48 -0.28
N PHE A 38 3.39 -20.27 -1.22
CA PHE A 38 3.17 -19.44 -2.41
C PHE A 38 1.94 -19.90 -3.21
N ALA A 39 1.88 -21.17 -3.59
CA ALA A 39 0.76 -21.74 -4.33
C ALA A 39 -0.55 -21.70 -3.54
N PHE A 40 -0.49 -21.86 -2.22
CA PHE A 40 -1.66 -21.79 -1.36
C PHE A 40 -2.27 -20.40 -1.29
N PHE A 41 -1.47 -19.37 -0.97
CA PHE A 41 -1.95 -17.99 -0.91
C PHE A 41 -2.41 -17.49 -2.27
N ARG A 42 -1.64 -17.79 -3.31
CA ARG A 42 -2.00 -17.46 -4.70
C ARG A 42 -3.38 -18.02 -5.07
N ARG A 43 -3.64 -19.31 -4.86
CA ARG A 43 -4.94 -19.92 -5.20
C ARG A 43 -6.12 -19.28 -4.45
N LYS A 44 -5.94 -18.88 -3.19
CA LYS A 44 -7.00 -18.22 -2.42
C LYS A 44 -7.23 -16.79 -2.92
N LEU A 45 -6.16 -16.06 -3.26
CA LEU A 45 -6.27 -14.74 -3.88
C LEU A 45 -6.88 -14.80 -5.29
N ASP A 46 -6.57 -15.83 -6.08
CA ASP A 46 -7.21 -16.05 -7.39
C ASP A 46 -8.73 -16.18 -7.23
N ARG A 47 -9.20 -16.93 -6.23
CA ARG A 47 -10.64 -17.06 -5.91
C ARG A 47 -11.25 -15.72 -5.47
N LEU A 48 -10.55 -14.95 -4.64
CA LEU A 48 -11.00 -13.61 -4.25
C LEU A 48 -11.10 -12.67 -5.46
N VAL A 49 -10.08 -12.67 -6.33
CA VAL A 49 -10.02 -11.87 -7.55
C VAL A 49 -11.08 -12.30 -8.55
N ALA A 50 -11.39 -13.58 -8.66
CA ALA A 50 -12.50 -14.10 -9.46
C ALA A 50 -13.89 -13.74 -8.88
N GLY A 51 -13.97 -13.46 -7.57
CA GLY A 51 -15.24 -13.20 -6.88
C GLY A 51 -15.92 -14.46 -6.34
N ASP A 52 -15.22 -15.60 -6.33
CA ASP A 52 -15.72 -16.87 -5.80
C ASP A 52 -15.89 -16.87 -4.27
N ILE A 53 -15.18 -15.97 -3.59
CA ILE A 53 -15.24 -15.76 -2.14
C ILE A 53 -15.32 -14.27 -1.84
N THR A 54 -16.02 -13.91 -0.76
CA THR A 54 -16.10 -12.52 -0.33
C THR A 54 -14.78 -12.06 0.31
N PRO A 55 -14.48 -10.75 0.34
CA PRO A 55 -13.31 -10.23 1.03
C PRO A 55 -13.25 -10.61 2.52
N LEU A 56 -14.39 -10.63 3.22
CA LEU A 56 -14.45 -11.03 4.63
C LEU A 56 -14.18 -12.52 4.81
N ASP A 57 -14.79 -13.38 3.98
CA ASP A 57 -14.56 -14.82 4.06
C ASP A 57 -13.10 -15.16 3.77
N ALA A 58 -12.49 -14.48 2.78
CA ALA A 58 -11.07 -14.60 2.50
C ALA A 58 -10.23 -14.18 3.73
N ALA A 59 -10.53 -13.03 4.35
CA ALA A 59 -9.79 -12.54 5.51
C ALA A 59 -9.84 -13.53 6.69
N LEU A 60 -11.03 -14.03 7.03
CA LEU A 60 -11.22 -15.05 8.07
C LEU A 60 -10.49 -16.36 7.76
N ASP A 61 -10.50 -16.79 6.50
CA ASP A 61 -9.85 -18.01 6.05
C ASP A 61 -8.31 -17.89 6.09
N PHE A 62 -7.74 -16.76 5.63
CA PHE A 62 -6.31 -16.49 5.75
C PHE A 62 -5.86 -16.42 7.21
N ASP A 63 -6.62 -15.72 8.06
CA ASP A 63 -6.36 -15.63 9.49
C ASP A 63 -6.34 -17.00 10.17
N ALA A 64 -7.41 -17.78 9.98
CA ALA A 64 -7.51 -19.14 10.54
C ALA A 64 -6.36 -20.02 10.05
N CYS A 65 -5.97 -19.92 8.78
CA CYS A 65 -4.89 -20.72 8.21
C CYS A 65 -3.51 -20.34 8.76
N ILE A 66 -3.22 -19.04 8.91
CA ILE A 66 -1.96 -18.57 9.49
C ILE A 66 -1.87 -19.00 10.96
N THR A 67 -2.93 -18.80 11.73
CA THR A 67 -3.00 -19.16 13.15
C THR A 67 -2.90 -20.66 13.37
N ALA A 68 -3.64 -21.47 12.60
CA ALA A 68 -3.55 -22.93 12.68
C ALA A 68 -2.16 -23.46 12.29
N ALA A 69 -1.55 -22.89 11.24
CA ALA A 69 -0.20 -23.28 10.82
C ALA A 69 0.85 -22.94 11.88
N ALA A 70 0.73 -21.79 12.55
CA ALA A 70 1.60 -21.43 13.67
C ALA A 70 1.44 -22.41 14.84
N ASN A 71 0.21 -22.68 15.28
CA ASN A 71 -0.05 -23.63 16.36
C ASN A 71 0.48 -25.03 16.04
N GLN A 72 0.25 -25.54 14.83
CA GLN A 72 0.75 -26.84 14.41
C GLN A 72 2.28 -26.91 14.40
N ARG A 73 2.97 -25.84 13.95
CA ARG A 73 4.44 -25.75 13.96
C ARG A 73 4.98 -25.71 15.37
N HIS A 74 4.33 -24.98 16.26
CA HIS A 74 4.68 -24.91 17.67
C HIS A 74 4.59 -26.28 18.34
N GLU A 75 3.47 -26.98 18.18
CA GLU A 75 3.27 -28.34 18.70
C GLU A 75 4.31 -29.33 18.15
N ALA A 76 4.56 -29.29 16.84
CA ALA A 76 5.56 -30.14 16.20
C ALA A 76 6.98 -29.86 16.72
N LEU A 77 7.32 -28.59 16.96
CA LEU A 77 8.61 -28.20 17.53
C LEU A 77 8.71 -28.63 19.00
N ALA A 78 7.67 -28.41 19.81
CA ALA A 78 7.61 -28.84 21.21
C ALA A 78 7.78 -30.36 21.34
N ALA A 79 7.09 -31.15 20.50
CA ALA A 79 7.23 -32.61 20.46
C ALA A 79 8.67 -33.05 20.12
N ARG A 80 9.31 -32.39 19.14
CA ARG A 80 10.71 -32.66 18.77
C ARG A 80 11.70 -32.32 19.89
N LEU A 81 11.50 -31.19 20.56
CA LEU A 81 12.32 -30.79 21.70
C LEU A 81 12.17 -31.76 22.87
N LYS A 82 10.94 -32.24 23.13
CA LYS A 82 10.67 -33.27 24.14
C LYS A 82 11.39 -34.58 23.81
N ASP A 83 11.25 -35.10 22.58
CA ASP A 83 11.96 -36.31 22.12
C ASP A 83 13.48 -36.18 22.25
N ALA A 84 14.03 -35.03 21.85
CA ALA A 84 15.46 -34.74 21.93
C ALA A 84 16.00 -34.61 23.37
N ARG A 85 15.13 -34.37 24.36
CA ARG A 85 15.47 -34.35 25.80
C ARG A 85 15.37 -35.74 26.43
N THR A 86 14.45 -36.58 25.98
CA THR A 86 14.24 -37.95 26.51
C THR A 86 15.16 -38.99 25.89
N ARG A 87 15.82 -38.69 24.76
CA ARG A 87 16.73 -39.62 24.09
C ARG A 87 18.02 -39.84 24.92
N PRO A 88 18.47 -41.10 25.14
CA PRO A 88 19.72 -41.38 25.86
C PRO A 88 20.92 -40.66 25.25
N LEU A 89 21.84 -40.16 26.07
CA LEU A 89 23.01 -39.40 25.61
C LEU A 89 23.82 -40.14 24.52
N ALA A 90 23.95 -41.46 24.62
CA ALA A 90 24.66 -42.30 23.64
C ALA A 90 24.03 -42.32 22.23
N HIS A 91 22.77 -41.88 22.10
CA HIS A 91 22.02 -41.82 20.83
C HIS A 91 21.69 -40.38 20.43
N ARG A 92 22.23 -39.40 21.16
CA ARG A 92 22.10 -38.00 20.80
C ARG A 92 23.07 -37.75 19.65
N PRO A 93 22.59 -37.42 18.44
CA PRO A 93 23.52 -37.13 17.36
C PRO A 93 24.38 -35.92 17.73
N ASP A 94 25.66 -35.98 17.39
CA ASP A 94 26.62 -34.91 17.67
C ASP A 94 26.06 -33.55 17.17
N PRO A 95 26.13 -32.49 17.98
CA PRO A 95 25.59 -31.19 17.60
C PRO A 95 26.50 -30.54 16.56
N THR A 96 26.39 -30.96 15.30
CA THR A 96 26.96 -30.20 14.18
C THR A 96 26.34 -28.80 14.13
N PRO A 97 27.09 -27.74 13.82
CA PRO A 97 26.59 -26.36 13.73
C PRO A 97 25.36 -26.20 12.82
N ALA A 98 25.25 -27.01 11.77
CA ALA A 98 24.13 -27.06 10.83
C ALA A 98 22.82 -27.66 11.41
N ARG A 99 22.85 -28.24 12.61
CA ARG A 99 21.66 -28.79 13.30
C ARG A 99 21.15 -27.90 14.42
N ILE A 100 22.04 -27.12 15.05
CA ILE A 100 21.70 -26.10 16.04
C ILE A 100 20.91 -24.94 15.40
N SER A 101 21.09 -24.72 14.09
CA SER A 101 20.41 -23.69 13.29
C SER A 101 19.00 -24.08 12.80
N LYS A 102 18.59 -25.36 12.94
CA LYS A 102 17.28 -25.87 12.45
C LYS A 102 16.04 -25.56 13.30
N PRO A 103 16.09 -25.31 14.62
CA PRO A 103 14.90 -24.97 15.40
C PRO A 103 14.20 -23.70 14.87
N LEU A 104 14.99 -22.74 14.37
CA LEU A 104 14.49 -21.52 13.73
C LEU A 104 13.77 -21.79 12.39
N GLU A 105 14.16 -22.82 11.62
CA GLU A 105 13.50 -23.19 10.36
C GLU A 105 12.17 -23.95 10.53
N ILE A 106 11.83 -24.37 11.75
CA ILE A 106 10.67 -25.21 12.07
C ILE A 106 9.70 -24.50 13.01
N GLY A 107 10.11 -23.40 13.65
CA GLY A 107 9.26 -22.62 14.54
C GLY A 107 8.01 -22.05 13.85
N PRO A 108 6.97 -21.74 14.63
CA PRO A 108 5.90 -20.89 14.14
C PRO A 108 6.48 -19.54 13.68
N ASP A 109 6.03 -19.10 12.52
CA ASP A 109 6.39 -17.80 11.93
C ASP A 109 5.13 -17.25 11.23
N PRO A 110 4.14 -16.80 12.04
CA PRO A 110 2.91 -16.21 11.51
C PRO A 110 3.20 -14.89 10.78
N ILE A 111 4.27 -14.20 11.15
CA ILE A 111 4.72 -12.94 10.56
C ILE A 111 5.07 -13.16 9.09
N ALA A 112 6.04 -14.02 8.80
CA ALA A 112 6.50 -14.24 7.44
C ALA A 112 5.35 -14.72 6.54
N SER A 113 4.36 -15.40 7.14
CA SER A 113 3.13 -15.81 6.46
C SER A 113 2.23 -14.61 6.13
N ALA A 114 2.04 -13.68 7.07
CA ALA A 114 1.27 -12.45 6.85
C ALA A 114 1.97 -11.49 5.86
N VAL A 115 3.30 -11.34 5.96
CA VAL A 115 4.11 -10.54 5.04
C VAL A 115 4.01 -11.09 3.63
N LEU A 116 4.21 -12.41 3.46
CA LEU A 116 4.08 -13.05 2.15
C LEU A 116 2.68 -12.86 1.55
N LEU A 117 1.62 -12.93 2.35
CA LEU A 117 0.26 -12.65 1.91
C LEU A 117 0.14 -11.21 1.38
N LEU A 118 0.67 -10.22 2.09
CA LEU A 118 0.60 -8.81 1.70
C LEU A 118 1.45 -8.49 0.47
N ASP A 119 2.60 -9.14 0.29
CA ASP A 119 3.39 -9.07 -0.95
C ASP A 119 2.58 -9.54 -2.16
N PHE A 120 1.82 -10.63 -1.99
CA PHE A 120 0.92 -11.08 -3.04
C PHE A 120 -0.20 -10.08 -3.29
N VAL A 121 -0.84 -9.55 -2.24
CA VAL A 121 -1.89 -8.53 -2.41
C VAL A 121 -1.34 -7.35 -3.21
N ALA A 122 -0.16 -6.83 -2.89
CA ALA A 122 0.50 -5.77 -3.64
C ALA A 122 0.74 -6.17 -5.11
N THR A 123 1.21 -7.40 -5.35
CA THR A 123 1.41 -7.94 -6.70
C THR A 123 0.10 -7.98 -7.50
N TYR A 124 -0.99 -8.51 -6.93
CA TYR A 124 -2.30 -8.53 -7.57
C TYR A 124 -2.84 -7.11 -7.80
N CYS A 125 -2.66 -6.20 -6.85
CA CYS A 125 -3.01 -4.78 -7.01
C CYS A 125 -2.28 -4.14 -8.20
N SER A 126 -1.04 -4.54 -8.49
CA SER A 126 -0.30 -4.12 -9.68
C SER A 126 -0.77 -4.79 -10.97
N SER A 127 -1.44 -5.94 -10.91
CA SER A 127 -1.82 -6.72 -12.11
C SER A 127 -3.30 -6.57 -12.48
N VAL A 128 -4.08 -5.86 -11.68
CA VAL A 128 -5.53 -5.72 -11.84
C VAL A 128 -5.87 -4.25 -12.11
N PRO A 129 -6.59 -3.93 -13.20
CA PRO A 129 -6.87 -2.55 -13.58
C PRO A 129 -7.57 -1.71 -12.50
N PRO A 130 -7.33 -0.38 -12.47
CA PRO A 130 -8.00 0.60 -11.62
C PRO A 130 -9.50 0.40 -11.60
N TRP A 131 -10.09 0.37 -10.40
CA TRP A 131 -11.55 0.40 -10.17
C TRP A 131 -12.36 -0.75 -10.76
N CYS A 132 -11.70 -1.78 -11.30
CA CYS A 132 -12.45 -2.97 -11.70
C CYS A 132 -12.89 -3.77 -10.46
N PRO A 133 -13.95 -4.59 -10.57
CA PRO A 133 -14.47 -5.35 -9.42
C PRO A 133 -13.43 -6.22 -8.70
N ALA A 134 -12.43 -6.71 -9.43
CA ALA A 134 -11.34 -7.48 -8.85
C ALA A 134 -10.45 -6.64 -7.92
N GLN A 135 -10.13 -5.40 -8.30
CA GLN A 135 -9.31 -4.52 -7.46
C GLN A 135 -10.10 -4.01 -6.25
N GLU A 136 -11.40 -3.75 -6.42
CA GLU A 136 -12.30 -3.42 -5.31
C GLU A 136 -12.31 -4.52 -4.25
N ARG A 137 -12.36 -5.78 -4.68
CA ARG A 137 -12.26 -6.93 -3.76
C ARG A 137 -10.92 -7.00 -3.03
N LEU A 138 -9.80 -6.65 -3.68
CA LEU A 138 -8.48 -6.60 -3.05
C LEU A 138 -8.39 -5.50 -1.98
N VAL A 139 -8.87 -4.29 -2.30
CA VAL A 139 -8.90 -3.17 -1.32
C VAL A 139 -9.83 -3.51 -0.15
N ALA A 140 -11.02 -4.04 -0.44
CA ALA A 140 -11.97 -4.49 0.58
C ALA A 140 -11.41 -5.65 1.42
N PHE A 141 -10.54 -6.49 0.85
CA PHE A 141 -9.88 -7.57 1.58
C PHE A 141 -8.87 -7.03 2.59
N VAL A 142 -8.06 -6.04 2.22
CA VAL A 142 -7.17 -5.34 3.18
C VAL A 142 -7.98 -4.67 4.29
N ALA A 143 -9.13 -4.06 3.94
CA ALA A 143 -10.04 -3.49 4.93
C ALA A 143 -10.62 -4.56 5.88
N ALA A 144 -11.02 -5.71 5.33
CA ALA A 144 -11.52 -6.83 6.12
C ALA A 144 -10.45 -7.40 7.05
N LEU A 145 -9.21 -7.55 6.59
CA LEU A 145 -8.08 -7.95 7.44
C LEU A 145 -7.89 -6.97 8.61
N LYS A 146 -7.86 -5.65 8.34
CA LYS A 146 -7.74 -4.63 9.39
C LYS A 146 -8.90 -4.69 10.40
N ALA A 147 -10.10 -5.04 9.94
CA ALA A 147 -11.29 -5.10 10.78
C ALA A 147 -11.39 -6.38 11.63
N LEU A 148 -10.54 -7.39 11.39
CA LEU A 148 -10.53 -8.61 12.20
C LEU A 148 -10.14 -8.30 13.66
N PRO A 149 -10.67 -9.05 14.64
CA PRO A 149 -10.24 -8.94 16.02
C PRO A 149 -8.73 -9.21 16.15
N VAL A 150 -8.02 -8.23 16.70
CA VAL A 150 -6.60 -8.38 17.04
C VAL A 150 -6.44 -9.50 18.07
N HIS A 151 -5.56 -10.46 17.78
CA HIS A 151 -5.27 -11.57 18.68
C HIS A 151 -3.81 -12.01 18.59
N GLY A 152 -3.32 -12.61 19.67
CA GLY A 152 -1.94 -13.06 19.80
C GLY A 152 -1.74 -14.48 19.24
N VAL A 153 -0.86 -14.62 18.25
CA VAL A 153 -0.49 -15.91 17.63
C VAL A 153 0.91 -16.31 18.08
N LEU A 154 1.13 -17.61 18.33
CA LEU A 154 2.42 -18.13 18.76
C LEU A 154 3.49 -17.83 17.71
N ASP A 155 4.65 -17.40 18.18
CA ASP A 155 5.79 -17.05 17.32
C ASP A 155 7.11 -17.50 17.94
N GLY A 156 8.00 -18.00 17.09
CA GLY A 156 9.29 -18.53 17.51
C GLY A 156 9.24 -19.82 18.35
N PRO A 157 10.40 -20.28 18.86
CA PRO A 157 10.49 -21.51 19.63
C PRO A 157 9.82 -21.40 21.02
N PRO A 158 9.37 -22.52 21.61
CA PRO A 158 9.00 -22.57 23.02
C PRO A 158 10.14 -22.05 23.92
N PRO A 159 9.84 -21.34 25.03
CA PRO A 159 10.86 -20.88 25.95
C PRO A 159 11.59 -22.06 26.59
N GLU A 160 12.88 -21.87 26.90
CA GLU A 160 13.68 -22.90 27.59
C GLU A 160 13.13 -23.20 28.99
N ASP A 161 12.73 -22.14 29.69
CA ASP A 161 12.06 -22.17 30.98
C ASP A 161 10.54 -22.32 30.78
N PRO A 162 9.93 -23.45 31.20
CA PRO A 162 8.50 -23.69 31.05
C PRO A 162 7.62 -22.76 31.90
N ALA A 163 8.18 -22.03 32.87
CA ALA A 163 7.46 -21.02 33.64
C ALA A 163 7.27 -19.70 32.87
N LYS A 164 8.03 -19.46 31.80
CA LYS A 164 7.90 -18.25 30.98
C LYS A 164 6.76 -18.39 29.97
N PRO A 165 5.99 -17.32 29.71
CA PRO A 165 4.97 -17.34 28.68
C PRO A 165 5.61 -17.52 27.30
N HIS A 166 4.90 -18.18 26.38
CA HIS A 166 5.30 -18.25 24.98
C HIS A 166 5.29 -16.85 24.35
N HIS A 167 6.27 -16.60 23.47
CA HIS A 167 6.26 -15.41 22.63
C HIS A 167 5.05 -15.44 21.70
N ARG A 168 4.41 -14.27 21.56
CA ARG A 168 3.23 -14.08 20.73
C ARG A 168 3.36 -12.79 19.96
N VAL A 169 2.87 -12.80 18.73
CA VAL A 169 2.71 -11.61 17.90
C VAL A 169 1.24 -11.31 17.69
N TRP A 170 0.91 -10.04 17.58
CA TRP A 170 -0.47 -9.59 17.43
C TRP A 170 -0.78 -9.40 15.95
N LEU A 171 -1.61 -10.28 15.39
CA LEU A 171 -2.00 -10.16 13.99
C LEU A 171 -3.02 -9.03 13.80
N TRP A 172 -2.94 -8.42 12.61
CA TRP A 172 -3.84 -7.39 12.05
C TRP A 172 -3.87 -6.04 12.77
N ALA A 173 -3.05 -5.84 13.80
CA ALA A 173 -2.89 -4.55 14.47
C ALA A 173 -2.00 -3.57 13.67
N PHE A 174 -2.43 -3.16 12.47
CA PHE A 174 -1.61 -2.35 11.55
C PHE A 174 -1.16 -0.99 12.11
N GLU A 175 -1.92 -0.39 13.04
CA GLU A 175 -1.68 0.98 13.53
C GLU A 175 -0.60 1.08 14.61
N CYS A 176 -0.27 -0.01 15.29
CA CYS A 176 0.59 0.01 16.48
C CYS A 176 1.61 -1.13 16.50
N THR A 177 1.83 -1.77 15.36
CA THR A 177 2.79 -2.85 15.24
C THR A 177 3.64 -2.68 14.00
N TRP A 178 4.86 -3.18 14.13
CA TRP A 178 5.80 -3.42 13.04
C TRP A 178 5.19 -4.21 11.85
N LEU A 179 4.09 -4.95 12.04
CA LEU A 179 3.38 -5.62 10.94
C LEU A 179 2.85 -4.62 9.91
N GLY A 180 2.38 -3.44 10.35
CA GLY A 180 1.94 -2.37 9.45
C GLY A 180 3.10 -1.81 8.63
N GLU A 181 4.28 -1.64 9.24
CA GLU A 181 5.49 -1.17 8.54
C GLU A 181 5.93 -2.19 7.48
N ILE A 182 6.03 -3.48 7.83
CA ILE A 182 6.41 -4.51 6.86
C ILE A 182 5.33 -4.73 5.80
N ALA A 183 4.05 -4.56 6.13
CA ALA A 183 2.98 -4.56 5.14
C ALA A 183 3.26 -3.51 4.05
N VAL A 184 3.63 -2.30 4.45
CA VAL A 184 3.99 -1.20 3.54
C VAL A 184 5.26 -1.55 2.75
N GLU A 185 6.27 -2.16 3.36
CA GLU A 185 7.48 -2.61 2.65
C GLU A 185 7.17 -3.55 1.47
N GLY A 186 6.17 -4.42 1.60
CA GLY A 186 5.70 -5.27 0.51
C GLY A 186 5.17 -4.47 -0.69
N PHE A 187 4.33 -3.47 -0.42
CA PHE A 187 3.86 -2.53 -1.46
C PHE A 187 5.01 -1.71 -2.05
N GLU A 188 5.98 -1.29 -1.24
CA GLU A 188 7.18 -0.61 -1.72
C GLU A 188 8.04 -1.50 -2.62
N SER A 189 8.18 -2.78 -2.30
CA SER A 189 8.95 -3.72 -3.11
C SER A 189 8.34 -3.85 -4.50
N VAL A 190 7.03 -4.10 -4.57
CA VAL A 190 6.30 -4.14 -5.84
C VAL A 190 6.35 -2.78 -6.54
N GLY A 191 6.27 -1.68 -5.80
CA GLY A 191 6.44 -0.34 -6.35
C GLY A 191 7.81 -0.12 -6.99
N ARG A 192 8.90 -0.53 -6.32
CA ARG A 192 10.27 -0.44 -6.85
C ARG A 192 10.45 -1.26 -8.13
N GLU A 193 9.84 -2.43 -8.20
CA GLU A 193 9.90 -3.30 -9.39
C GLU A 193 9.18 -2.70 -10.61
N ASN A 194 8.10 -1.95 -10.39
CA ASN A 194 7.23 -1.43 -11.45
C ASN A 194 7.45 0.06 -11.76
N CYS A 195 8.04 0.84 -10.86
CA CYS A 195 8.34 2.27 -11.11
C CYS A 195 9.49 2.45 -12.13
N HIS A 196 9.78 3.71 -12.48
CA HIS A 196 10.74 4.22 -13.48
C HIS A 196 12.21 3.71 -13.46
N CYS A 197 12.52 2.60 -12.78
CA CYS A 197 13.81 1.94 -12.79
C CYS A 197 13.96 1.02 -14.02
N GLY A 198 14.27 1.61 -15.18
CA GLY A 198 14.78 0.88 -16.35
C GLY A 198 14.16 1.27 -17.70
N PRO A 199 14.79 0.84 -18.81
CA PRO A 199 14.39 1.23 -20.17
C PRO A 199 12.97 0.77 -20.51
N ASP A 200 12.51 -0.37 -19.98
CA ASP A 200 11.17 -0.90 -20.23
C ASP A 200 10.05 0.06 -19.78
N PHE A 201 10.27 0.81 -18.70
CA PHE A 201 9.28 1.78 -18.21
C PHE A 201 9.18 3.01 -19.10
N ALA A 202 10.24 3.36 -19.84
CA ALA A 202 10.24 4.47 -20.79
C ALA A 202 9.54 4.13 -22.12
N ILE A 203 8.98 2.93 -22.26
CA ILE A 203 8.14 2.56 -23.39
C ILE A 203 6.69 2.94 -23.04
N PRO A 204 6.05 3.87 -23.78
CA PRO A 204 4.67 4.26 -23.54
C PRO A 204 3.72 3.07 -23.60
N GLY A 205 2.86 2.92 -22.59
CA GLY A 205 1.90 1.82 -22.52
C GLY A 205 2.54 0.45 -22.21
N SER A 206 3.81 0.41 -21.78
CA SER A 206 4.45 -0.83 -21.34
C SER A 206 3.71 -1.48 -20.17
N GLU A 207 3.88 -2.80 -20.02
CA GLU A 207 3.37 -3.53 -18.87
C GLU A 207 3.80 -2.88 -17.55
N LYS A 208 5.05 -2.40 -17.43
CA LYS A 208 5.50 -1.71 -16.21
C LYS A 208 4.74 -0.42 -15.93
N GLN A 209 4.49 0.42 -16.94
CA GLN A 209 3.68 1.65 -16.75
C GLN A 209 2.25 1.33 -16.33
N LEU A 210 1.64 0.32 -16.96
CA LEU A 210 0.30 -0.14 -16.60
C LEU A 210 0.30 -0.66 -15.15
N ARG A 211 1.22 -1.55 -14.80
CA ARG A 211 1.30 -2.11 -13.44
C ARG A 211 1.56 -1.07 -12.37
N TRP A 212 2.40 -0.08 -12.67
CA TRP A 212 2.65 1.04 -11.80
C TRP A 212 1.37 1.84 -11.54
N ARG A 213 0.66 2.22 -12.59
CA ARG A 213 -0.63 2.93 -12.50
C ARG A 213 -1.67 2.11 -11.73
N TYR A 214 -1.75 0.81 -11.98
CA TYR A 214 -2.69 -0.09 -11.31
C TYR A 214 -2.40 -0.13 -9.81
N LEU A 215 -1.13 -0.28 -9.45
CA LEU A 215 -0.69 -0.22 -8.06
C LEU A 215 -1.06 1.13 -7.42
N GLN A 216 -0.80 2.26 -8.08
CA GLN A 216 -1.15 3.59 -7.58
C GLN A 216 -2.63 3.72 -7.23
N SER A 217 -3.52 3.17 -8.06
CA SER A 217 -4.95 3.17 -7.79
C SER A 217 -5.31 2.42 -6.50
N ALA A 218 -4.68 1.28 -6.25
CA ALA A 218 -4.92 0.52 -5.03
C ALA A 218 -4.32 1.22 -3.81
N VAL A 219 -3.04 1.64 -3.87
CA VAL A 219 -2.36 2.26 -2.73
C VAL A 219 -2.96 3.61 -2.35
N ALA A 220 -3.47 4.39 -3.32
CA ALA A 220 -4.20 5.62 -3.05
C ALA A 220 -5.44 5.38 -2.17
N ARG A 221 -6.26 4.40 -2.55
CA ARG A 221 -7.47 4.02 -1.80
C ARG A 221 -7.16 3.40 -0.45
N ILE A 222 -6.17 2.50 -0.37
CA ILE A 222 -5.72 1.89 0.88
C ILE A 222 -5.24 2.97 1.86
N THR A 223 -4.46 3.93 1.38
CA THR A 223 -3.92 5.04 2.18
C THR A 223 -5.04 6.00 2.61
N ALA A 224 -5.88 6.44 1.68
CA ALA A 224 -6.96 7.38 1.97
C ALA A 224 -8.04 6.81 2.91
N ALA A 225 -8.28 5.50 2.85
CA ALA A 225 -9.15 4.79 3.79
C ALA A 225 -8.49 4.53 5.16
N GLY A 226 -7.24 4.97 5.36
CA GLY A 226 -6.48 4.78 6.59
C GLY A 226 -6.17 3.32 6.89
N LEU A 227 -6.12 2.45 5.87
CA LEU A 227 -5.89 1.02 6.07
C LEU A 227 -4.41 0.71 6.31
N LEU A 228 -3.54 1.26 5.45
CA LEU A 228 -2.08 1.22 5.54
C LEU A 228 -1.53 2.54 4.99
N ASP A 229 -0.47 3.09 5.59
CA ASP A 229 0.16 4.33 5.09
C ASP A 229 1.16 4.01 3.96
N CYS A 230 0.64 3.85 2.75
CA CYS A 230 1.46 3.54 1.56
C CYS A 230 2.01 4.80 0.85
N ARG A 231 2.12 5.93 1.55
CA ARG A 231 2.58 7.20 0.95
C ARG A 231 3.97 7.11 0.31
N SER A 232 4.86 6.28 0.83
CA SER A 232 6.22 6.07 0.29
C SER A 232 6.24 5.47 -1.13
N VAL A 233 5.10 4.93 -1.58
CA VAL A 233 4.90 4.32 -2.90
C VAL A 233 4.18 5.28 -3.87
N CYS A 234 3.82 6.49 -3.45
CA CYS A 234 3.00 7.36 -4.30
C CYS A 234 3.80 7.96 -5.49
N ALA A 235 3.21 7.90 -6.68
CA ALA A 235 3.80 8.37 -7.93
C ALA A 235 4.06 9.88 -7.97
N LEU A 236 3.35 10.68 -7.18
CA LEU A 236 3.60 12.14 -7.11
C LEU A 236 5.03 12.47 -6.64
N GLU A 237 5.68 11.58 -5.86
CA GLU A 237 7.07 11.79 -5.43
C GLU A 237 8.06 11.67 -6.60
N TYR A 238 7.70 10.94 -7.65
CA TYR A 238 8.54 10.68 -8.83
C TYR A 238 8.48 11.84 -9.83
N LEU A 239 7.54 12.76 -9.66
CA LEU A 239 7.41 13.97 -10.48
C LEU A 239 8.25 15.14 -9.95
N VAL A 240 8.81 15.06 -8.74
CA VAL A 240 9.54 16.19 -8.15
C VAL A 240 11.01 16.16 -8.56
N PRO A 241 11.57 17.18 -9.23
CA PRO A 241 12.96 17.18 -9.70
C PRO A 241 14.04 16.97 -8.63
N THR A 242 13.74 17.32 -7.38
CA THR A 242 14.64 17.12 -6.24
C THR A 242 14.59 15.71 -5.68
N SER A 243 13.62 14.90 -6.12
CA SER A 243 13.50 13.51 -5.72
C SER A 243 14.66 12.70 -6.33
N PRO A 244 15.31 11.83 -5.56
CA PRO A 244 16.26 10.86 -6.11
C PRO A 244 15.59 9.85 -7.06
N ARG A 245 14.25 9.87 -7.13
CA ARG A 245 13.41 9.07 -8.01
C ARG A 245 12.83 9.89 -9.18
N TYR A 246 13.41 11.05 -9.46
CA TYR A 246 13.08 11.79 -10.68
C TYR A 246 13.92 11.24 -11.84
N PRO A 247 13.34 11.02 -13.03
CA PRO A 247 14.11 10.59 -14.20
C PRO A 247 15.30 11.51 -14.48
N ASP A 248 16.49 10.94 -14.60
CA ASP A 248 17.69 11.70 -14.97
C ASP A 248 17.58 12.16 -16.43
N ILE A 249 17.30 13.44 -16.63
CA ILE A 249 17.17 14.07 -17.94
C ILE A 249 18.45 14.02 -18.77
N ARG A 250 19.60 13.74 -18.14
CA ARG A 250 20.91 13.61 -18.80
C ARG A 250 21.22 12.18 -19.20
N ASN A 251 20.47 11.21 -18.70
CA ASN A 251 20.65 9.81 -19.06
C ASN A 251 20.01 9.57 -20.44
N GLU A 252 20.85 9.36 -21.46
CA GLU A 252 20.42 9.10 -22.83
C GLU A 252 19.85 7.68 -23.01
N GLU A 253 20.09 6.75 -22.08
CA GLU A 253 19.58 5.38 -22.14
C GLU A 253 18.09 5.29 -21.79
N ILE A 254 17.55 6.30 -21.11
CA ILE A 254 16.16 6.34 -20.65
C ILE A 254 15.48 7.54 -21.30
N ASP A 255 14.40 7.31 -22.05
CA ASP A 255 13.58 8.41 -22.52
C ASP A 255 12.78 9.00 -21.35
N TRP A 256 13.42 9.95 -20.67
CA TRP A 256 12.89 10.59 -19.47
C TRP A 256 11.48 11.16 -19.69
N ALA A 257 11.16 11.63 -20.90
CA ALA A 257 9.86 12.23 -21.19
C ALA A 257 8.74 11.18 -21.20
N HIS A 258 9.03 9.96 -21.65
CA HIS A 258 8.12 8.84 -21.55
C HIS A 258 8.04 8.27 -20.13
N ALA A 259 9.14 8.27 -19.37
CA ALA A 259 9.09 7.91 -17.96
C ALA A 259 8.18 8.87 -17.17
N ILE A 260 8.36 10.18 -17.34
CA ILE A 260 7.47 11.20 -16.76
C ILE A 260 6.02 11.00 -17.22
N SER A 261 5.80 10.61 -18.48
CA SER A 261 4.44 10.29 -18.96
C SER A 261 3.79 9.19 -18.12
N GLY A 262 4.52 8.10 -17.85
CA GLY A 262 4.03 7.01 -17.01
C GLY A 262 3.71 7.46 -15.58
N ASP A 263 4.59 8.25 -14.97
CA ASP A 263 4.38 8.75 -13.60
C ASP A 263 3.22 9.76 -13.50
N VAL A 264 2.97 10.55 -14.54
CA VAL A 264 1.78 11.42 -14.63
C VAL A 264 0.50 10.59 -14.63
N LEU A 265 0.42 9.56 -15.48
CA LEU A 265 -0.75 8.68 -15.57
C LEU A 265 -1.00 7.95 -14.25
N ALA A 266 0.07 7.53 -13.57
CA ALA A 266 0.00 6.90 -12.27
C ALA A 266 -0.41 7.89 -11.15
N SER A 267 0.08 9.13 -11.21
CA SER A 267 -0.28 10.22 -10.27
C SER A 267 -1.73 10.66 -10.38
N ALA A 268 -2.35 10.49 -11.55
CA ALA A 268 -3.76 10.79 -11.75
C ALA A 268 -4.68 10.03 -10.77
N GLU A 269 -4.30 8.82 -10.37
CA GLU A 269 -5.07 8.01 -9.41
C GLU A 269 -5.16 8.65 -8.01
N TRP A 270 -4.22 9.54 -7.66
CA TRP A 270 -4.20 10.26 -6.38
C TRP A 270 -4.96 11.59 -6.40
N ILE A 271 -5.19 12.18 -7.59
CA ILE A 271 -5.76 13.52 -7.70
C ILE A 271 -7.14 13.51 -8.38
N LEU A 272 -7.27 12.85 -9.53
CA LEU A 272 -8.47 12.93 -10.37
C LEU A 272 -9.62 12.06 -9.86
N ARG A 273 -9.33 11.05 -9.02
CA ARG A 273 -10.36 10.16 -8.51
C ARG A 273 -11.23 10.86 -7.47
N PRO A 274 -12.53 10.52 -7.38
CA PRO A 274 -13.46 11.19 -6.46
C PRO A 274 -12.92 11.21 -5.02
N GLY A 275 -12.83 12.42 -4.45
CA GLY A 275 -12.36 12.65 -3.08
C GLY A 275 -10.85 12.52 -2.85
N MET A 276 -10.08 11.90 -3.77
CA MET A 276 -8.64 11.68 -3.57
C MET A 276 -7.84 12.98 -3.60
N GLY A 277 -8.10 13.87 -4.57
CA GLY A 277 -7.43 15.17 -4.62
C GLY A 277 -7.67 16.03 -3.37
N ARG A 278 -8.88 15.98 -2.80
CA ARG A 278 -9.20 16.65 -1.53
C ARG A 278 -8.42 16.02 -0.37
N TYR A 279 -8.42 14.69 -0.28
CA TYR A 279 -7.65 13.97 0.74
C TYR A 279 -6.17 14.38 0.70
N VAL A 280 -5.54 14.34 -0.48
CA VAL A 280 -4.12 14.71 -0.64
C VAL A 280 -3.89 16.16 -0.21
N PHE A 281 -4.73 17.09 -0.65
CA PHE A 281 -4.63 18.50 -0.27
C PHE A 281 -4.74 18.70 1.25
N GLU A 282 -5.71 18.04 1.90
CA GLU A 282 -5.88 18.09 3.37
C GLU A 282 -4.66 17.50 4.10
N GLN A 283 -4.02 16.45 3.57
CA GLN A 283 -2.76 15.96 4.13
C GLN A 283 -1.64 17.01 3.99
N CYS A 284 -1.55 17.66 2.83
CA CYS A 284 -0.56 18.71 2.56
C CYS A 284 -0.75 19.93 3.46
N LEU A 285 -1.97 20.32 3.82
CA LEU A 285 -2.23 21.46 4.71
C LEU A 285 -1.66 21.28 6.12
N ARG A 286 -1.42 20.03 6.56
CA ARG A 286 -0.92 19.74 7.91
C ARG A 286 0.52 20.19 8.13
N ARG A 287 1.29 20.47 7.07
CA ARG A 287 2.71 20.84 7.14
C ARG A 287 3.09 21.78 6.01
N GLU A 288 3.89 22.79 6.32
CA GLU A 288 4.35 23.76 5.31
C GLU A 288 5.42 23.14 4.39
N THR A 289 6.48 22.58 4.99
CA THR A 289 7.65 22.02 4.30
C THR A 289 7.90 20.56 4.66
N VAL A 290 8.86 19.95 3.97
CA VAL A 290 9.31 18.58 4.19
C VAL A 290 10.71 18.55 4.78
N ASP A 291 10.89 17.98 5.97
CA ASP A 291 12.22 17.91 6.61
C ASP A 291 12.95 16.59 6.31
N ASN A 292 12.24 15.59 5.78
CA ASN A 292 12.77 14.25 5.54
C ASN A 292 12.17 13.68 4.24
N PRO A 293 12.97 13.03 3.37
CA PRO A 293 12.49 12.38 2.15
C PRO A 293 11.33 11.37 2.32
N THR A 294 11.12 10.83 3.52
CA THR A 294 10.00 9.93 3.85
C THR A 294 8.67 10.66 4.07
N GLN A 295 8.73 11.97 4.27
CA GLN A 295 7.55 12.81 4.38
C GLN A 295 7.17 13.27 2.97
N MET A 296 5.93 13.03 2.58
CA MET A 296 5.49 13.31 1.22
C MET A 296 4.53 14.49 1.13
N TRP A 297 3.66 14.63 2.13
CA TRP A 297 2.56 15.59 2.12
C TRP A 297 3.01 16.90 2.79
N SER A 298 3.11 17.95 1.98
CA SER A 298 3.31 19.33 2.46
C SER A 298 2.72 20.33 1.48
N GLN A 299 2.50 21.57 1.94
CA GLN A 299 2.07 22.67 1.08
C GLN A 299 3.10 22.97 -0.02
N GLU A 300 4.40 22.93 0.31
CA GLU A 300 5.49 23.07 -0.66
C GLU A 300 5.40 22.02 -1.78
N ARG A 301 5.21 20.74 -1.43
CA ARG A 301 5.09 19.66 -2.42
C ARG A 301 3.86 19.83 -3.29
N TRP A 302 2.74 20.24 -2.70
CA TRP A 302 1.52 20.54 -3.45
C TRP A 302 1.73 21.63 -4.52
N VAL A 303 2.43 22.72 -4.17
CA VAL A 303 2.81 23.77 -5.13
C VAL A 303 3.76 23.22 -6.19
N GLY A 304 4.81 22.49 -5.79
CA GLY A 304 5.77 21.89 -6.70
C GLY A 304 5.13 20.93 -7.72
N TRP A 305 4.16 20.12 -7.30
CA TRP A 305 3.40 19.27 -8.20
C TRP A 305 2.58 20.07 -9.22
N LYS A 306 1.88 21.14 -8.80
CA LYS A 306 1.14 22.01 -9.74
C LYS A 306 2.06 22.64 -10.78
N GLU A 307 3.23 23.12 -10.36
CA GLU A 307 4.24 23.67 -11.27
C GLU A 307 4.71 22.60 -12.26
N GLN A 308 4.91 21.39 -11.78
CA GLN A 308 5.41 20.33 -12.63
C GLN A 308 4.38 19.81 -13.63
N PHE A 309 3.12 19.67 -13.23
CA PHE A 309 2.04 19.37 -14.19
C PHE A 309 1.91 20.48 -15.23
N ARG A 310 2.08 21.76 -14.85
CA ARG A 310 2.10 22.88 -15.81
C ARG A 310 3.26 22.77 -16.80
N SER A 311 4.45 22.38 -16.33
CA SER A 311 5.62 22.12 -17.17
C SER A 311 5.37 20.99 -18.16
N VAL A 312 4.81 19.87 -17.69
CA VAL A 312 4.47 18.71 -18.51
C VAL A 312 3.51 19.07 -19.65
N VAL A 313 2.43 19.81 -19.35
CA VAL A 313 1.44 20.25 -20.37
C VAL A 313 2.10 20.94 -21.56
N GLN A 314 3.18 21.69 -21.30
CA GLN A 314 3.88 22.48 -22.32
C GLN A 314 4.99 21.70 -23.03
N HIS A 315 5.40 20.54 -22.50
CA HIS A 315 6.60 19.85 -22.96
C HIS A 315 6.33 18.95 -24.18
N PRO A 316 6.89 19.25 -25.38
CA PRO A 316 6.51 18.57 -26.62
C PRO A 316 6.95 17.11 -26.72
N ARG A 317 7.97 16.69 -25.95
CA ARG A 317 8.41 15.28 -25.90
C ARG A 317 7.53 14.40 -25.01
N VAL A 318 6.70 14.99 -24.15
CA VAL A 318 5.78 14.23 -23.31
C VAL A 318 4.59 13.77 -24.16
N THR A 319 4.14 12.54 -23.95
CA THR A 319 3.03 11.96 -24.72
C THR A 319 1.78 12.85 -24.65
N ALA A 320 0.97 12.88 -25.72
CA ALA A 320 -0.24 13.68 -25.76
C ALA A 320 -1.20 13.34 -24.60
N GLN A 321 -1.40 12.05 -24.34
CA GLN A 321 -2.24 11.57 -23.23
C GLN A 321 -1.75 12.10 -21.87
N ALA A 322 -0.45 12.04 -21.58
CA ALA A 322 0.09 12.56 -20.33
C ALA A 322 -0.04 14.09 -20.22
N ARG A 323 0.03 14.83 -21.34
CA ARG A 323 -0.23 16.28 -21.33
C ARG A 323 -1.69 16.58 -21.01
N ASP A 324 -2.63 15.86 -21.62
CA ASP A 324 -4.07 16.03 -21.37
C ASP A 324 -4.42 15.67 -19.91
N VAL A 325 -3.88 14.57 -19.40
CA VAL A 325 -4.05 14.15 -18.00
C VAL A 325 -3.40 15.14 -17.04
N SER A 326 -2.21 15.67 -17.34
CA SER A 326 -1.58 16.72 -16.52
C SER A 326 -2.41 17.98 -16.45
N TRP A 327 -3.03 18.38 -17.56
CA TRP A 327 -3.96 19.51 -17.58
C TRP A 327 -5.16 19.24 -16.68
N ALA A 328 -5.80 18.07 -16.80
CA ALA A 328 -6.92 17.69 -15.94
C ALA A 328 -6.53 17.68 -14.45
N ILE A 329 -5.36 17.14 -14.10
CA ILE A 329 -4.83 17.15 -12.74
C ILE A 329 -4.70 18.58 -12.22
N LEU A 330 -4.07 19.47 -13.01
CA LEU A 330 -3.91 20.86 -12.62
C LEU A 330 -5.25 21.55 -12.36
N GLN A 331 -6.25 21.35 -13.22
CA GLN A 331 -7.59 21.89 -13.02
C GLN A 331 -8.24 21.37 -11.73
N GLN A 332 -8.11 20.07 -11.46
CA GLN A 332 -8.65 19.46 -10.24
C GLN A 332 -7.96 20.00 -8.98
N MET A 333 -6.64 20.18 -8.99
CA MET A 333 -5.90 20.77 -7.87
C MET A 333 -6.38 22.19 -7.57
N LEU A 334 -6.55 23.03 -8.61
CA LEU A 334 -7.06 24.40 -8.46
C LEU A 334 -8.50 24.42 -7.93
N ALA A 335 -9.35 23.51 -8.40
CA ALA A 335 -10.73 23.41 -7.93
C ALA A 335 -10.82 23.01 -6.45
N VAL A 336 -9.94 22.11 -5.98
CA VAL A 336 -9.84 21.72 -4.57
C VAL A 336 -9.42 22.91 -3.70
N GLU A 337 -8.45 23.72 -4.15
CA GLU A 337 -8.03 24.93 -3.44
C GLU A 337 -9.15 25.97 -3.34
N GLU A 338 -9.86 26.21 -4.44
CA GLU A 338 -10.96 27.16 -4.48
C GLU A 338 -12.10 26.72 -3.55
N GLU A 339 -12.44 25.42 -3.55
CA GLU A 339 -13.44 24.86 -2.66
C GLU A 339 -13.05 25.08 -1.19
N TYR A 340 -11.80 24.83 -0.83
CA TYR A 340 -11.30 25.05 0.53
C TYR A 340 -11.38 26.51 0.96
N VAL A 341 -10.94 27.45 0.11
CA VAL A 341 -11.04 28.89 0.39
C VAL A 341 -12.50 29.31 0.57
N ARG A 342 -13.40 28.81 -0.28
CA ARG A 342 -14.83 29.07 -0.17
C ARG A 342 -15.40 28.60 1.16
N GLN A 343 -15.02 27.40 1.62
CA GLN A 343 -15.43 26.87 2.92
C GLN A 343 -14.93 27.75 4.07
N LEU A 344 -13.69 28.22 4.03
CA LEU A 344 -13.15 29.15 5.03
C LEU A 344 -13.91 30.48 5.07
N CYS A 345 -14.28 31.05 3.91
CA CYS A 345 -15.06 32.28 3.83
C CYS A 345 -16.49 32.13 4.38
N VAL A 346 -17.14 30.98 4.17
CA VAL A 346 -18.47 30.72 4.75
C VAL A 346 -18.39 30.66 6.27
N LEU A 347 -17.35 30.02 6.82
CA LEU A 347 -17.14 29.94 8.26
C LEU A 347 -16.82 31.30 8.90
N SER A 348 -16.18 32.22 8.18
CA SER A 348 -15.90 33.57 8.69
C SER A 348 -17.12 34.50 8.69
N LEU A 349 -18.12 34.24 7.82
CA LEU A 349 -19.35 35.03 7.73
C LEU A 349 -20.43 34.64 8.75
N TYR A 350 -20.31 33.45 9.35
CA TYR A 350 -21.19 32.99 10.44
C TYR A 350 -20.36 32.67 11.69
N PRO A 351 -19.82 33.69 12.40
CA PRO A 351 -19.20 33.46 13.70
C PRO A 351 -20.23 32.79 14.60
N SER A 352 -19.82 31.68 15.23
CA SER A 352 -20.66 30.89 16.13
C SER A 352 -21.48 31.79 17.06
N PRO A 353 -22.81 31.65 17.11
CA PRO A 353 -23.66 32.45 18.01
C PRO A 353 -23.47 32.09 19.49
N TYR A 354 -22.63 31.09 19.80
CA TYR A 354 -22.26 30.76 21.16
C TYR A 354 -21.08 31.64 21.61
N PRO A 355 -21.29 32.63 22.49
CA PRO A 355 -20.17 33.34 23.10
C PRO A 355 -19.31 32.33 23.86
N CYS A 356 -18.01 32.38 23.62
CA CYS A 356 -17.02 31.70 24.45
C CYS A 356 -17.27 32.11 25.91
N PHE A 357 -17.89 31.22 26.68
CA PHE A 357 -17.98 31.41 28.13
C PHE A 357 -16.54 31.46 28.66
N PRO A 358 -16.18 32.49 29.45
CA PRO A 358 -14.88 32.49 30.11
C PRO A 358 -14.77 31.23 30.98
N PRO A 359 -13.57 30.63 31.11
CA PRO A 359 -13.38 29.46 31.96
C PRO A 359 -13.85 29.81 33.37
N SER A 360 -14.90 29.13 33.81
CA SER A 360 -15.47 29.26 35.15
C SER A 360 -14.34 29.04 36.16
N SER A 361 -14.02 30.08 36.91
CA SER A 361 -13.18 30.01 38.09
C SER A 361 -13.84 29.04 39.06
N TYR A 362 -13.28 27.84 39.15
CA TYR A 362 -13.62 26.87 40.18
C TYR A 362 -13.26 27.48 41.53
N VAL A 363 -14.28 27.90 42.29
CA VAL A 363 -14.17 28.18 43.72
C VAL A 363 -14.42 26.84 44.43
N PRO A 364 -13.46 26.31 45.20
CA PRO A 364 -13.69 25.12 46.01
C PRO A 364 -14.57 25.49 47.21
N LEU A 365 -15.67 24.76 47.41
CA LEU A 365 -16.46 24.81 48.63
C LEU A 365 -16.05 23.65 49.55
N GLY A 366 -15.65 24.01 50.78
CA GLY A 366 -15.89 23.25 52.01
C GLY A 366 -15.07 22.00 52.23
#